data_AF-S4TYV1-F1
#
_entry.id   AF-S4TYV1-F1
#
_cell.length_a   1.000
_cell.length_b   1.000
_cell.length_c   1.000
_cell.angle_alpha   90.00
_cell.angle_beta   90.00
_cell.angle_gamma   90.00
#
_symmetry.space_group_name_H-M   'P 1'
#
loop_
_entity.id
_entity.type
_entity.pdbx_description
1 polymer ?
#
loop_
_entity_poly.entity_id
_entity_poly.type
_entity_poly.pdbx_seq_one_letter_code
_entity_poly.pdbx_strand_id
1 'polypeptide(L)'
;WFRVCIHKLDGGKLRFEHPTMAGTQPGGWMQRLKDEGMDPAKPAFASNPPTDRAPSKKPTKPSLDVSMTNPRVDRKISVEELEAHNKENQPWFVVRGEVYDGTAFLDRHPGGPESITLVAGDD
;
A
#
# COMPACT_ATOMS: atom_id res chain seq x y z
N TRP A 1 11.11 7.21 3.57
CA TRP A 1 11.39 7.39 2.12
C TRP A 1 10.38 6.58 1.32
N PHE A 2 9.73 7.18 0.30
CA PHE A 2 8.74 6.51 -0.54
C PHE A 2 9.15 6.52 -2.01
N ARG A 3 8.58 5.61 -2.80
CA ARG A 3 8.88 5.48 -4.23
C ARG A 3 7.85 6.24 -5.07
N VAL A 4 8.31 7.08 -5.99
CA VAL A 4 7.46 7.75 -7.00
C VAL A 4 7.58 7.04 -8.35
N CYS A 5 6.46 6.91 -9.05
CA CYS A 5 6.46 6.43 -10.43
C CYS A 5 6.66 7.63 -11.37
N ILE A 6 7.63 7.54 -12.29
CA ILE A 6 7.93 8.59 -13.27
C ILE A 6 7.40 8.17 -14.63
N HIS A 7 6.48 8.96 -15.16
CA HIS A 7 5.93 8.82 -16.51
C HIS A 7 6.69 9.75 -17.44
N LYS A 8 7.27 9.20 -18.51
CA LYS A 8 7.83 10.00 -19.61
C LYS A 8 6.72 10.28 -20.61
N LEU A 9 6.43 11.56 -20.85
CA LEU A 9 5.42 12.03 -21.78
C LEU A 9 6.09 12.62 -23.02
N ASP A 10 5.33 12.76 -24.10
CA ASP A 10 5.80 13.39 -25.34
C ASP A 10 6.29 14.83 -25.10
N GLY A 11 7.26 15.25 -25.92
CA GLY A 11 7.87 16.56 -25.81
C GLY A 11 8.76 16.74 -24.58
N GLY A 12 9.30 15.64 -24.03
CA GLY A 12 10.27 15.68 -22.93
C GLY A 12 9.65 16.01 -21.55
N LYS A 13 8.32 15.95 -21.43
CA LYS A 13 7.65 16.22 -20.16
C LYS A 13 7.71 14.99 -19.25
N LEU A 14 7.81 15.21 -17.94
CA LEU A 14 7.76 14.17 -16.92
C LEU A 14 6.53 14.39 -16.04
N ARG A 15 5.82 13.30 -15.70
CA ARG A 15 4.77 13.30 -14.68
C ARG A 15 5.17 12.35 -13.55
N PHE A 16 5.07 12.83 -12.32
CA PHE A 16 5.33 12.06 -11.12
C PHE A 16 4.00 11.57 -10.54
N GLU A 17 3.90 10.28 -10.25
CA GLU A 17 2.73 9.65 -9.66
C GLU A 17 3.09 9.13 -8.26
N HIS A 18 2.31 9.54 -7.26
CA HIS A 18 2.46 9.13 -5.87
C HIS A 18 1.99 7.66 -5.67
N PRO A 19 2.54 6.91 -4.69
CA PRO A 19 2.14 5.53 -4.39
C PRO A 19 0.66 5.38 -4.03
N THR A 20 0.14 6.28 -3.21
CA THR A 20 -1.27 6.39 -2.81
C THR A 20 -1.84 7.77 -3.16
N MET A 21 -3.15 7.99 -3.02
CA MET A 21 -3.68 9.35 -2.87
C MET A 21 -3.84 9.68 -1.38
N ALA A 22 -3.88 10.97 -1.04
CA ALA A 22 -4.00 11.38 0.36
C ALA A 22 -5.35 10.93 0.97
N GLY A 23 -5.32 10.49 2.22
CA GLY A 23 -6.49 9.99 2.95
C GLY A 23 -6.98 8.64 2.43
N THR A 24 -8.29 8.42 2.49
CA THR A 24 -8.96 7.17 2.08
C THR A 24 -9.28 7.10 0.58
N GLN A 25 -8.73 8.02 -0.22
CA GLN A 25 -9.01 8.10 -1.64
C GLN A 25 -8.30 6.98 -2.42
N PRO A 26 -9.01 6.20 -3.25
CA PRO A 26 -8.37 5.21 -4.11
C PRO A 26 -7.54 5.91 -5.19
N GLY A 27 -6.31 5.43 -5.42
CA GLY A 27 -5.46 5.96 -6.49
C GLY A 27 -3.97 5.76 -6.22
N GLY A 28 -3.16 6.41 -7.06
CA GLY A 28 -1.71 6.24 -7.06
C GLY A 28 -1.26 4.95 -7.76
N TRP A 29 0.06 4.82 -7.93
CA TRP A 29 0.60 3.71 -8.72
C TRP A 29 0.38 2.34 -8.06
N MET A 30 0.26 2.25 -6.73
CA MET A 30 0.05 0.97 -6.04
C MET A 30 -1.32 0.38 -6.36
N GLN A 31 -2.37 1.21 -6.34
CA GLN A 31 -3.72 0.78 -6.70
C GLN A 31 -3.76 0.37 -8.18
N ARG A 32 -3.16 1.17 -9.06
CA ARG A 32 -3.06 0.84 -10.49
C ARG A 32 -2.38 -0.51 -10.73
N LEU A 33 -1.25 -0.79 -10.09
CA LEU A 33 -0.58 -2.08 -10.22
C LEU A 33 -1.45 -3.23 -9.71
N LYS A 34 -2.17 -3.04 -8.59
CA LYS A 34 -3.11 -4.05 -8.06
C LYS A 34 -4.24 -4.34 -9.06
N ASP A 35 -4.80 -3.31 -9.67
CA ASP A 35 -5.86 -3.44 -10.69
C ASP A 35 -5.34 -4.12 -11.97
N GLU A 36 -4.07 -3.89 -12.33
CA GLU A 36 -3.35 -4.55 -13.43
C GLU A 36 -2.87 -5.98 -13.07
N GLY A 37 -3.10 -6.45 -11.83
CA GLY A 37 -2.70 -7.78 -11.36
C GLY A 37 -1.20 -7.93 -11.10
N MET A 38 -0.49 -6.83 -10.89
CA MET A 38 0.94 -6.78 -10.53
C MET A 38 1.13 -6.60 -9.02
N ASP A 39 2.31 -6.98 -8.51
CA ASP A 39 2.67 -6.87 -7.10
C ASP A 39 3.22 -5.46 -6.77
N PRO A 40 2.51 -4.62 -5.99
CA PRO A 40 2.98 -3.29 -5.62
C PRO A 40 4.20 -3.31 -4.68
N ALA A 41 4.52 -4.43 -4.03
CA ALA A 41 5.74 -4.58 -3.26
C ALA A 41 7.00 -4.72 -4.14
N LYS A 42 6.81 -5.15 -5.39
CA LYS A 42 7.87 -5.34 -6.39
C LYS A 42 7.48 -4.68 -7.72
N PRO A 43 7.36 -3.34 -7.74
CA PRO A 43 6.87 -2.66 -8.93
C PRO A 43 7.86 -2.77 -10.08
N ALA A 44 7.39 -3.24 -11.24
CA ALA A 44 8.18 -3.32 -12.48
C ALA A 44 7.72 -2.24 -13.47
N PHE A 45 8.30 -1.05 -13.38
CA PHE A 45 8.02 0.07 -14.29
C PHE A 45 9.03 0.05 -15.46
N ALA A 46 8.95 -0.92 -16.35
CA ALA A 46 9.83 -0.96 -17.52
C ALA A 46 9.59 0.28 -18.42
N SER A 47 10.68 0.89 -18.91
CA SER A 47 10.67 2.16 -19.65
C SER A 47 10.15 2.08 -21.08
N ASN A 48 9.75 0.89 -21.56
CA ASN A 48 9.08 0.70 -22.84
C ASN A 48 7.83 -0.16 -22.61
N PRO A 49 6.61 0.31 -22.92
CA PRO A 49 5.52 -0.61 -23.13
C PRO A 49 5.86 -1.45 -24.38
N PRO A 50 5.69 -2.78 -24.37
CA PRO A 50 5.60 -3.52 -25.62
C PRO A 50 4.45 -2.92 -26.42
N THR A 51 4.73 -2.49 -27.65
CA THR A 51 3.78 -1.95 -28.63
C THR A 51 2.78 -2.98 -29.14
N ASP A 52 2.60 -4.10 -28.45
CA ASP A 52 1.52 -5.05 -28.72
C ASP A 52 0.56 -5.08 -27.53
N ARG A 53 -0.51 -4.30 -27.71
CA ARG A 53 -1.68 -4.26 -26.84
C ARG A 53 -2.45 -5.58 -27.00
N ALA A 54 -1.96 -6.64 -26.37
CA ALA A 54 -2.75 -7.84 -26.10
C ALA A 54 -3.78 -7.52 -24.98
N PRO A 55 -5.00 -8.10 -25.05
CA PRO A 55 -6.17 -7.53 -24.42
C PRO A 55 -6.04 -7.52 -22.91
N SER A 56 -6.52 -6.44 -22.29
CA SER A 56 -6.83 -6.31 -20.88
C SER A 56 -7.24 -7.66 -20.31
N LYS A 57 -6.38 -8.26 -19.48
CA LYS A 57 -6.86 -9.30 -18.57
C LYS A 57 -7.98 -8.64 -17.78
N LYS A 58 -9.18 -9.16 -17.98
CA LYS A 58 -10.43 -8.76 -17.33
C LYS A 58 -10.17 -8.46 -15.85
N PRO A 59 -10.89 -7.50 -15.23
CA PRO A 59 -10.77 -7.22 -13.80
C PRO A 59 -10.83 -8.55 -13.07
N THR A 60 -9.72 -8.91 -12.44
CA THR A 60 -9.66 -10.14 -11.66
C THR A 60 -10.73 -9.98 -10.60
N LYS A 61 -11.74 -10.86 -10.65
CA LYS A 61 -12.85 -10.95 -9.70
C LYS A 61 -12.32 -10.69 -8.28
N PRO A 62 -13.07 -9.97 -7.42
CA PRO A 62 -12.63 -9.63 -6.08
C PRO A 62 -12.10 -10.90 -5.43
N SER A 63 -10.80 -10.91 -5.16
CA SER A 63 -10.11 -12.06 -4.59
C SER A 63 -10.87 -12.46 -3.34
N LEU A 64 -11.33 -13.72 -3.32
CA LEU A 64 -11.78 -14.45 -2.13
C LEU A 64 -11.05 -13.91 -0.90
N ASP A 65 -11.80 -13.52 0.13
CA ASP A 65 -11.31 -12.90 1.37
C ASP A 65 -9.95 -13.50 1.76
N VAL A 66 -8.89 -12.76 1.45
CA VAL A 66 -7.56 -13.11 1.91
C VAL A 66 -7.61 -12.83 3.41
N SER A 67 -7.53 -13.89 4.22
CA SER A 67 -7.41 -13.74 5.67
C SER A 67 -6.16 -12.93 5.97
N MET A 68 -6.33 -11.64 6.28
CA MET A 68 -5.26 -10.74 6.69
C MET A 68 -4.85 -10.97 8.14
N THR A 69 -5.65 -11.74 8.89
CA THR A 69 -5.42 -12.09 10.28
C THR A 69 -4.79 -13.47 10.43
N ASN A 70 -4.07 -13.66 11.53
CA ASN A 70 -3.58 -14.96 11.96
C ASN A 70 -4.65 -15.62 12.85
N PRO A 71 -5.26 -16.75 12.44
CA PRO A 71 -6.37 -17.37 13.18
C PRO A 71 -5.97 -17.91 14.56
N ARG A 72 -4.67 -17.94 14.88
CA ARG A 72 -4.15 -18.35 16.19
C ARG A 72 -4.09 -17.19 17.19
N VAL A 73 -4.39 -15.97 16.77
CA VAL A 73 -4.33 -14.77 17.61
C VAL A 73 -5.75 -14.29 17.85
N ASP A 74 -6.18 -14.32 19.11
CA ASP A 74 -7.51 -13.89 19.58
C ASP A 74 -7.40 -12.80 20.68
N ARG A 75 -6.20 -12.23 20.83
CA ARG A 75 -5.91 -11.18 21.81
C ARG A 75 -6.74 -9.95 21.51
N LYS A 76 -7.51 -9.51 22.50
CA LYS A 76 -8.24 -8.24 22.46
C LYS A 76 -7.32 -7.12 22.93
N ILE A 77 -7.28 -6.04 22.15
CA ILE A 77 -6.50 -4.84 22.42
C ILE A 77 -7.49 -3.72 22.74
N SER A 78 -7.25 -2.96 23.80
CA SER A 78 -8.07 -1.78 24.12
C SER A 78 -7.61 -0.57 23.32
N VAL A 79 -8.45 0.45 23.20
CA VAL A 79 -8.09 1.70 22.51
C VAL A 79 -6.89 2.36 23.21
N GLU A 80 -6.86 2.36 24.54
CA GLU A 80 -5.75 2.92 25.32
C GLU A 80 -4.43 2.18 25.08
N GLU A 81 -4.50 0.87 24.89
CA GLU A 81 -3.34 0.05 24.54
C GLU A 81 -2.87 0.32 23.11
N LEU A 82 -3.80 0.50 22.16
CA LEU A 82 -3.49 0.87 20.78
C LEU A 82 -2.81 2.25 20.72
N GLU A 83 -3.39 3.26 21.37
CA GLU A 83 -2.87 4.63 21.42
C GLU A 83 -1.45 4.70 22.01
N ALA A 84 -1.11 3.82 22.94
CA ALA A 84 0.24 3.73 23.50
C ALA A 84 1.31 3.34 22.47
N HIS A 85 0.90 2.77 21.33
CA HIS A 85 1.74 2.36 20.20
C HIS A 85 1.67 3.37 19.03
N ASN A 86 1.55 4.65 19.34
CA ASN A 86 1.62 5.77 18.38
C ASN A 86 3.05 6.20 18.01
N LYS A 87 4.07 5.45 18.44
CA LYS A 87 5.49 5.82 18.25
C LYS A 87 5.98 5.43 16.87
N GLU A 88 6.77 6.29 16.26
CA GLU A 88 7.32 6.11 14.90
C GLU A 88 8.08 4.78 14.71
N ASN A 89 8.70 4.26 15.77
CA ASN A 89 9.54 3.05 15.69
C ASN A 89 8.78 1.76 16.02
N GLN A 90 7.60 1.84 16.65
CA GLN A 90 6.76 0.68 16.99
C GLN A 90 5.27 0.99 16.75
N PRO A 91 4.88 1.37 15.52
CA PRO A 91 3.54 1.82 15.25
C PRO A 91 2.59 0.63 15.14
N TRP A 92 1.48 0.70 15.87
CA TRP A 92 0.32 -0.15 15.62
C TRP A 92 -0.72 0.63 14.84
N PHE A 93 -1.51 -0.06 14.03
CA PHE A 93 -2.61 0.53 13.26
C PHE A 93 -3.73 -0.49 13.11
N VAL A 94 -4.95 -0.01 12.87
CA VAL A 94 -6.12 -0.89 12.67
C VAL A 94 -6.47 -0.98 11.20
N VAL A 95 -6.87 -2.17 10.76
CA VAL A 95 -7.49 -2.37 9.44
C VAL A 95 -8.68 -3.28 9.61
N ARG A 96 -9.88 -2.76 9.35
CA ARG A 96 -11.16 -3.50 9.47
C ARG A 96 -11.40 -4.07 10.88
N GLY A 97 -11.04 -3.31 11.91
CA GLY A 97 -11.22 -3.70 13.31
C GLY A 97 -10.16 -4.66 13.87
N GLU A 98 -9.13 -4.98 13.09
CA GLU A 98 -8.02 -5.85 13.49
C GLU A 98 -6.74 -5.04 13.67
N VAL A 99 -5.97 -5.30 14.74
CA VAL A 99 -4.75 -4.55 15.08
C VAL A 99 -3.51 -5.20 14.45
N TYR A 100 -2.68 -4.40 13.80
CA TYR A 100 -1.43 -4.83 13.16
C TYR A 100 -0.21 -4.13 13.76
N ASP A 101 0.83 -4.90 14.05
CA ASP A 101 2.16 -4.39 14.41
C ASP A 101 2.95 -4.06 13.13
N GLY A 102 3.16 -2.77 12.87
CA GLY A 102 3.88 -2.28 11.69
C GLY A 102 5.41 -2.31 11.81
N THR A 103 5.97 -2.53 13.00
CA THR A 103 7.40 -2.33 13.32
C THR A 103 8.33 -2.96 12.29
N ALA A 104 8.14 -4.26 11.99
CA ALA A 104 9.03 -5.01 11.12
C ALA A 104 8.88 -4.67 9.61
N PHE A 105 7.85 -3.91 9.25
CA PHE A 105 7.46 -3.62 7.88
C PHE A 105 7.70 -2.16 7.46
N LEU A 106 7.97 -1.25 8.40
CA LEU A 106 8.18 0.17 8.13
C LEU A 106 9.13 0.45 6.97
N ASP A 107 10.35 -0.09 7.02
CA ASP A 107 11.38 0.12 5.98
C ASP A 107 11.08 -0.60 4.66
N ARG A 108 10.19 -1.60 4.70
CA ARG A 108 9.81 -2.39 3.52
C ARG A 108 8.54 -1.88 2.86
N HIS A 109 7.83 -0.95 3.50
CA HIS A 109 6.60 -0.40 2.96
C HIS A 109 6.91 0.39 1.68
N PRO A 110 6.35 0.01 0.51
CA PRO A 110 6.67 0.68 -0.77
C PRO A 110 6.25 2.15 -0.81
N GLY A 111 5.23 2.51 -0.02
CA GLY A 111 4.77 3.88 0.22
C GLY A 111 5.56 4.64 1.28
N GLY A 112 6.64 4.05 1.82
CA GLY A 112 7.46 4.62 2.88
C GLY A 112 6.88 4.45 4.28
N PRO A 113 7.73 4.46 5.33
CA PRO A 113 7.31 4.32 6.72
C PRO A 113 6.34 5.42 7.15
N GLU A 114 6.46 6.62 6.56
CA GLU A 114 5.66 7.79 6.89
C GLU A 114 4.16 7.56 6.65
N SER A 115 3.81 6.70 5.69
CA SER A 115 2.41 6.33 5.42
C SER A 115 1.78 5.50 6.54
N ILE A 116 2.59 4.78 7.33
CA ILE A 116 2.13 3.97 8.47
C ILE A 116 2.16 4.81 9.74
N THR A 117 3.24 5.56 9.96
CA THR A 117 3.39 6.36 11.19
C THR A 117 2.38 7.50 11.29
N LEU A 118 1.86 8.00 10.16
CA LEU A 118 0.82 9.03 10.13
C LEU A 118 -0.48 8.61 10.83
N VAL A 119 -0.79 7.32 10.85
CA VAL A 119 -2.02 6.74 11.44
C VAL A 119 -1.71 5.81 12.62
N ALA A 120 -0.51 5.93 13.20
CA ALA A 120 -0.09 5.08 14.30
C ALA A 120 -0.91 5.35 15.57
N GLY A 121 -1.40 4.28 16.19
CA GLY A 121 -2.27 4.35 17.36
C GLY A 121 -3.72 4.72 17.05
N ASP A 122 -4.13 4.69 15.77
CA ASP A 122 -5.47 5.06 15.30
C ASP A 122 -6.08 3.97 14.38
N ASP A 123 -7.38 4.12 14.05
CA ASP A 123 -8.15 3.26 13.11
C ASP A 123 -8.40 3.92 11.74
#